data_AF-A0AB36FL61-F1
#
_entry.id   AF-A0AB36FL61-F1
#
_cell.length_a   1.000
_cell.length_b   1.000
_cell.length_c   1.000
_cell.angle_alpha   90.00
_cell.angle_beta   90.00
_cell.angle_gamma   90.00
#
_symmetry.space_group_name_H-M   'P 1'
#
loop_
_entity.id
_entity.type
_entity.pdbx_description
1 polymer ?
#
loop_
_entity_poly.entity_id
_entity_poly.type
_entity_poly.pdbx_seq_one_letter_code
_entity_poly.pdbx_strand_id
1 'polypeptide(L)'
;MANNGKARVLTTEQWDNVFVQIEKHRHPEKNEAIMRISRNLGLRAQEIALLKLRDVVKLDTRLGQPDRTFTLYEILTVRKDITKGSNAMRTSRSKYVRKSITFKVEEFHSMLEKHAALVKAGAEIDPEMFYPAVNKKRKTKGRDLPIVSELLKSALIRYVQHRLDKDPYVKPDDPLFLSQRKRAYHPNSLQEHMALMLRSWGGVEKAKSHSGRRGVATHIIHDQKESLRTAQTALGHISPTTTVEYEEPPENKMTQVLGKIDDGS
;
A
#
# COMPACT_ATOMS: atom_id res chain seq x y z
N MET A 1 -0.50 -16.98 -10.43
CA MET A 1 -1.51 -17.35 -9.42
C MET A 1 -2.85 -16.81 -9.89
N ALA A 2 -3.89 -17.66 -9.94
CA ALA A 2 -5.22 -17.25 -10.40
C ALA A 2 -5.72 -16.02 -9.63
N ASN A 3 -6.31 -15.06 -10.34
CA ASN A 3 -6.79 -13.79 -9.79
C ASN A 3 -8.11 -13.99 -9.05
N ASN A 4 -8.08 -14.82 -8.00
CA ASN A 4 -9.26 -15.25 -7.26
C ASN A 4 -9.60 -14.16 -6.23
N GLY A 5 -10.64 -13.39 -6.53
CA GLY A 5 -11.37 -12.54 -5.59
C GLY A 5 -10.62 -11.36 -4.93
N LYS A 6 -11.40 -10.49 -4.28
CA LYS A 6 -10.90 -9.41 -3.41
C LYS A 6 -10.12 -10.04 -2.23
N ALA A 7 -9.11 -9.34 -1.70
CA ALA A 7 -8.28 -9.84 -0.61
C ALA A 7 -9.09 -9.96 0.69
N ARG A 8 -9.12 -11.07 1.42
CA ARG A 8 -9.99 -11.21 2.62
C ARG A 8 -9.74 -10.13 3.70
N VAL A 9 -10.79 -9.66 4.37
CA VAL A 9 -10.69 -8.83 5.60
C VAL A 9 -10.53 -9.74 6.81
N LEU A 10 -9.50 -9.50 7.63
CA LEU A 10 -9.19 -10.31 8.81
C LEU A 10 -9.96 -9.83 10.03
N THR A 11 -10.39 -10.78 10.88
CA THR A 11 -10.90 -10.49 12.22
C THR A 11 -9.76 -10.16 13.19
N THR A 12 -10.10 -9.62 14.36
CA THR A 12 -9.13 -9.35 15.43
C THR A 12 -8.39 -10.62 15.85
N GLU A 13 -9.10 -11.73 16.08
CA GLU A 13 -8.51 -13.03 16.43
C GLU A 13 -7.56 -13.56 15.37
N GLN A 14 -7.92 -13.43 14.08
CA GLN A 14 -7.05 -13.83 12.98
C GLN A 14 -5.77 -12.99 12.94
N TRP A 15 -5.89 -11.68 13.18
CA TRP A 15 -4.72 -10.82 13.30
C TRP A 15 -3.84 -11.22 14.48
N ASP A 16 -4.44 -11.49 15.63
CA ASP A 16 -3.68 -11.83 16.83
C ASP A 16 -2.96 -13.17 16.66
N ASN A 17 -3.60 -14.16 16.01
CA ASN A 17 -2.91 -15.39 15.59
C ASN A 17 -1.74 -15.10 14.63
N VAL A 18 -1.91 -14.22 13.64
CA VAL A 18 -0.81 -13.82 12.73
C VAL A 18 0.38 -13.27 13.54
N PHE A 19 0.13 -12.39 14.53
CA PHE A 19 1.21 -11.84 15.35
C PHE A 19 1.87 -12.88 16.27
N VAL A 20 1.09 -13.79 16.87
CA VAL A 20 1.62 -14.93 17.64
C VAL A 20 2.52 -15.81 16.77
N GLN A 21 2.15 -16.04 15.51
CA GLN A 21 2.95 -16.85 14.59
C GLN A 21 4.20 -16.10 14.12
N ILE A 22 4.13 -14.78 13.94
CA ILE A 22 5.30 -13.95 13.60
C ILE A 22 6.41 -14.08 14.65
N GLU A 23 6.07 -14.10 15.94
CA GLU A 23 7.06 -14.27 17.03
C GLU A 23 7.83 -15.59 16.96
N LYS A 24 7.24 -16.63 16.34
CA LYS A 24 7.87 -17.95 16.17
C LYS A 24 8.79 -18.04 14.96
N HIS A 25 8.84 -17.00 14.12
CA HIS A 25 9.59 -16.99 12.86
C HIS A 25 10.78 -16.04 12.90
N ARG A 26 11.65 -16.13 11.89
CA ARG A 26 12.85 -15.28 11.80
C ARG A 26 12.49 -13.81 11.59
N HIS A 27 13.20 -12.94 12.31
CA HIS A 27 13.04 -11.48 12.29
C HIS A 27 11.66 -11.01 12.80
N PRO A 28 11.24 -11.46 14.00
CA PRO A 28 9.90 -11.17 14.52
C PRO A 28 9.66 -9.66 14.67
N GLU A 29 10.64 -8.89 15.13
CA GLU A 29 10.54 -7.44 15.35
C GLU A 29 10.19 -6.71 14.04
N LYS A 30 10.91 -7.07 12.97
CA LYS A 30 10.71 -6.52 11.63
C LYS A 30 9.34 -6.89 11.06
N ASN A 31 8.98 -8.17 11.18
CA ASN A 31 7.79 -8.73 10.57
C ASN A 31 6.53 -8.21 11.25
N GLU A 32 6.57 -8.09 12.58
CA GLU A 32 5.51 -7.46 13.36
C GLU A 32 5.32 -6.00 12.94
N ALA A 33 6.40 -5.20 12.89
CA ALA A 33 6.34 -3.81 12.47
C ALA A 33 5.73 -3.65 11.05
N ILE A 34 6.12 -4.50 10.09
CA ILE A 34 5.55 -4.52 8.73
C ILE A 34 4.03 -4.76 8.78
N MET A 35 3.60 -5.78 9.51
CA MET A 35 2.20 -6.19 9.56
C MET A 35 1.33 -5.24 10.39
N ARG A 36 1.87 -4.61 11.45
CA ARG A 36 1.20 -3.53 12.20
C ARG A 36 0.99 -2.29 11.33
N ILE A 37 1.98 -1.86 10.56
CA ILE A 37 1.80 -0.75 9.60
C ILE A 37 0.66 -1.08 8.62
N SER A 38 0.60 -2.31 8.11
CA SER A 38 -0.48 -2.73 7.22
C SER A 38 -1.85 -2.77 7.90
N ARG A 39 -1.94 -3.35 9.11
CA ARG A 39 -3.19 -3.50 9.89
C ARG A 39 -3.74 -2.16 10.38
N ASN A 40 -2.87 -1.26 10.82
CA ASN A 40 -3.27 -0.03 11.53
C ASN A 40 -3.34 1.19 10.62
N LEU A 41 -2.46 1.31 9.61
CA LEU A 41 -2.38 2.49 8.75
C LEU A 41 -2.82 2.22 7.30
N GLY A 42 -3.03 0.95 6.92
CA GLY A 42 -3.52 0.59 5.60
C GLY A 42 -2.56 0.94 4.45
N LEU A 43 -1.25 1.01 4.74
CA LEU A 43 -0.25 1.20 3.70
C LEU A 43 -0.17 -0.02 2.78
N ARG A 44 0.06 0.22 1.50
CA ARG A 44 0.33 -0.83 0.51
C ARG A 44 1.73 -1.37 0.69
N ALA A 45 1.96 -2.64 0.33
CA ALA A 45 3.29 -3.26 0.37
C ALA A 45 4.38 -2.39 -0.31
N GLN A 46 4.07 -1.73 -1.42
CA GLN A 46 5.01 -0.80 -2.03
C GLN A 46 5.33 0.41 -1.13
N GLU A 47 4.32 1.04 -0.54
CA GLU A 47 4.50 2.19 0.36
C GLU A 47 5.39 1.76 1.53
N ILE A 48 5.10 0.61 2.14
CA ILE A 48 5.89 0.04 3.25
C ILE A 48 7.33 -0.27 2.84
N ALA A 49 7.53 -0.89 1.67
CA ALA A 49 8.87 -1.28 1.19
C ALA A 49 9.80 -0.08 0.95
N LEU A 50 9.23 1.09 0.65
CA LEU A 50 9.96 2.29 0.29
C LEU A 50 10.06 3.33 1.42
N LEU A 51 9.48 3.04 2.60
CA LEU A 51 9.68 3.86 3.79
C LEU A 51 11.15 3.90 4.16
N LYS A 52 11.61 5.07 4.61
CA LYS A 52 12.92 5.31 5.18
C LYS A 52 12.81 5.56 6.68
N LEU A 53 13.94 5.51 7.38
CA LEU A 53 13.96 5.79 8.83
C LEU A 53 13.46 7.20 9.16
N ARG A 54 13.88 8.20 8.39
CA ARG A 54 13.41 9.59 8.54
C ARG A 54 11.90 9.79 8.37
N ASP A 55 11.20 8.81 7.78
CA ASP A 55 9.75 8.90 7.60
C ASP A 55 9.00 8.48 8.89
N VAL A 56 9.70 7.89 9.87
CA VAL A 56 9.10 7.29 11.08
C VAL A 56 9.77 7.76 12.37
N VAL A 57 11.08 7.98 12.36
CA VAL A 57 11.83 8.39 13.55
C VAL A 57 12.77 9.55 13.26
N LYS A 58 12.99 10.36 14.30
CA LYS A 58 14.12 11.28 14.39
C LYS A 58 15.26 10.57 15.12
N LEU A 59 16.43 10.50 14.49
CA LEU A 59 17.63 9.98 15.16
C LEU A 59 18.25 11.14 15.96
N ASP A 60 18.32 11.01 17.28
CA ASP A 60 18.71 12.10 18.18
C ASP A 60 20.23 12.17 18.40
N THR A 61 20.90 11.05 18.17
CA THR A 61 22.34 10.87 18.38
C THR A 61 23.14 10.90 17.09
N ARG A 62 24.42 11.24 17.21
CA ARG A 62 25.34 11.28 16.07
C ARG A 62 25.64 9.86 15.58
N LEU A 63 25.92 9.74 14.28
CA LEU A 63 26.33 8.46 13.67
C LEU A 63 27.56 7.88 14.37
N GLY A 64 27.58 6.55 14.52
CA GLY A 64 28.72 5.81 15.07
C GLY A 64 28.85 5.84 16.59
N GLN A 65 27.96 6.53 17.31
CA GLN A 65 27.90 6.43 18.78
C GLN A 65 27.27 5.09 19.20
N PRO A 66 27.75 4.45 20.27
CA PRO A 66 27.21 3.17 20.75
C PRO A 66 25.77 3.31 21.27
N ASP A 67 25.43 4.43 21.93
CA ASP A 67 24.12 4.65 22.54
C ASP A 67 23.18 5.39 21.58
N ARG A 68 22.89 4.81 20.41
CA ARG A 68 22.00 5.45 19.42
C ARG A 68 20.57 5.56 19.96
N THR A 69 20.14 6.76 20.31
CA THR A 69 18.74 7.05 20.66
C THR A 69 17.94 7.66 19.50
N PHE A 70 16.62 7.53 19.58
CA PHE A 70 15.68 8.07 18.60
C PHE A 70 14.34 8.44 19.25
N THR A 71 13.61 9.32 18.58
CA THR A 71 12.24 9.72 18.92
C THR A 71 11.30 9.28 17.79
N LEU A 72 10.24 8.56 18.12
CA LEU A 72 9.20 8.16 17.16
C LEU A 72 8.31 9.37 16.83
N TYR A 73 8.02 9.58 15.54
CA TYR A 73 7.06 10.62 15.14
C TYR A 73 5.62 10.22 15.46
N GLU A 74 4.81 11.19 15.89
CA GLU A 74 3.37 11.00 16.07
C GLU A 74 2.62 10.84 14.73
N ILE A 75 3.21 11.37 13.65
CA ILE A 75 2.63 11.38 12.31
C ILE A 75 3.62 10.75 11.34
N LEU A 76 3.15 9.75 10.58
CA LEU A 76 3.88 9.13 9.48
C LEU A 76 3.48 9.82 8.17
N THR A 77 4.44 10.51 7.54
CA THR A 77 4.25 11.12 6.23
C THR A 77 4.57 10.13 5.11
N VAL A 78 3.54 9.67 4.39
CA VAL A 78 3.70 8.88 3.16
C VAL A 78 3.97 9.83 2.00
N ARG A 79 5.24 9.91 1.61
CA ARG A 79 5.69 10.82 0.56
C ARG A 79 5.10 10.49 -0.82
N LYS A 80 4.90 11.52 -1.64
CA LYS A 80 4.27 11.42 -2.99
C LYS A 80 5.06 10.57 -4.00
N ASP A 81 6.36 10.42 -3.79
CA ASP A 81 7.30 9.69 -4.63
C ASP A 81 7.15 8.18 -4.44
N ILE A 82 6.87 7.71 -3.22
CA ILE A 82 6.72 6.28 -2.91
C ILE A 82 5.33 5.72 -3.22
N THR A 83 4.31 6.58 -3.35
CA THR A 83 2.94 6.19 -3.72
C THR A 83 2.77 5.87 -5.22
N LYS A 84 3.80 6.10 -6.05
CA LYS A 84 3.75 5.90 -7.53
C LYS A 84 4.34 4.57 -8.01
N GLY A 85 3.67 3.45 -7.79
CA GLY A 85 3.88 2.20 -8.56
C GLY A 85 5.35 1.84 -8.92
N SER A 86 5.55 1.26 -10.10
CA SER A 86 6.88 1.01 -10.69
C SER A 86 7.74 2.26 -10.91
N ASN A 87 7.16 3.47 -10.89
CA ASN A 87 7.89 4.73 -11.07
C ASN A 87 8.66 5.16 -9.81
N ALA A 88 8.22 4.75 -8.62
CA ALA A 88 8.91 5.00 -7.36
C ALA A 88 10.27 4.28 -7.28
N MET A 89 10.44 3.21 -8.06
CA MET A 89 11.65 2.40 -8.11
C MET A 89 12.58 2.72 -9.27
N ARG A 90 12.25 3.70 -10.13
CA ARG A 90 13.12 4.08 -11.24
C ARG A 90 14.38 4.72 -10.67
N THR A 91 15.41 3.90 -10.46
CA THR A 91 16.80 4.34 -10.50
C THR A 91 17.01 5.00 -11.86
N SER A 92 17.76 6.11 -11.89
CA SER A 92 18.05 6.87 -13.10
C SER A 92 18.79 6.00 -14.12
N ARG A 93 18.06 5.23 -14.92
CA ARG A 93 18.56 4.64 -16.17
C ARG A 93 17.80 5.29 -17.32
N SER A 94 18.53 5.42 -18.43
CA SER A 94 18.34 6.36 -19.54
C SER A 94 16.89 6.74 -19.86
N LYS A 95 16.69 7.98 -20.31
CA LYS A 95 15.42 8.50 -20.82
C LYS A 95 14.97 7.68 -22.05
N TYR A 96 14.48 6.47 -21.85
CA TYR A 96 13.68 5.79 -22.85
C TYR A 96 12.35 6.55 -22.96
N VAL A 97 12.22 7.32 -24.04
CA VAL A 97 10.97 7.99 -24.40
C VAL A 97 10.10 6.93 -25.04
N ARG A 98 9.21 6.33 -24.24
CA ARG A 98 8.23 5.37 -24.73
C ARG A 98 7.32 6.07 -25.75
N LYS A 99 7.43 5.73 -27.04
CA LYS A 99 6.58 6.25 -28.14
C LYS A 99 5.26 5.47 -28.32
N SER A 100 4.71 4.89 -27.26
CA SER A 100 3.47 4.10 -27.33
C SER A 100 2.41 4.73 -26.44
N ILE A 101 1.22 4.98 -26.99
CA ILE A 101 0.04 5.43 -26.26
C ILE A 101 -0.95 4.26 -26.17
N THR A 102 -1.67 4.15 -25.04
CA THR A 102 -2.76 3.19 -24.88
C THR A 102 -4.05 3.98 -24.73
N PHE A 103 -5.05 3.69 -25.57
CA PHE A 103 -6.40 4.26 -25.56
C PHE A 103 -7.42 3.14 -25.75
N LYS A 104 -8.69 3.42 -25.44
CA LYS A 104 -9.76 2.44 -25.60
C LYS A 104 -10.08 2.21 -27.08
N VAL A 105 -10.57 1.02 -27.43
CA VAL A 105 -10.92 0.69 -28.83
C VAL A 105 -12.02 1.63 -29.36
N GLU A 106 -12.97 2.01 -28.50
CA GLU A 106 -14.06 2.92 -28.86
C GLU A 106 -13.55 4.35 -29.12
N GLU A 107 -12.56 4.81 -28.35
CA GLU A 107 -11.91 6.12 -28.55
C GLU A 107 -11.16 6.16 -29.88
N PHE A 108 -10.51 5.05 -30.26
CA PHE A 108 -9.86 4.91 -31.57
C PHE A 108 -10.87 4.94 -32.71
N HIS A 109 -11.99 4.22 -32.54
CA HIS A 109 -13.03 4.14 -33.55
C HIS A 109 -13.62 5.52 -33.84
N SER A 110 -13.99 6.28 -32.79
CA SER A 110 -14.52 7.64 -32.94
C SER A 110 -13.50 8.59 -33.58
N MET A 111 -12.21 8.40 -33.33
CA MET A 111 -11.16 9.19 -33.97
C MET A 111 -11.08 8.91 -35.48
N LEU A 112 -11.18 7.64 -35.89
CA LEU A 112 -11.19 7.26 -37.31
C LEU A 112 -12.44 7.78 -38.03
N GLU A 113 -13.62 7.74 -37.39
CA GLU A 113 -14.85 8.30 -37.96
C GLU A 113 -14.74 9.81 -38.22
N LYS A 114 -14.18 10.56 -37.26
CA LYS A 114 -13.91 11.99 -37.42
C LYS A 114 -12.94 12.26 -38.57
N HIS A 115 -11.91 11.42 -38.70
CA HIS A 115 -10.96 11.48 -39.80
C HIS A 115 -11.66 11.27 -41.15
N ALA A 116 -12.47 10.21 -41.27
CA ALA A 116 -13.21 9.88 -42.49
C ALA A 116 -14.21 10.99 -42.87
N ALA A 117 -14.85 11.64 -41.90
CA ALA A 117 -15.74 12.77 -42.15
C ALA A 117 -15.01 13.99 -42.72
N LEU A 118 -13.83 14.32 -42.20
CA LEU A 118 -13.03 15.46 -42.66
C LEU A 118 -12.42 15.23 -44.05
N VAL A 119 -11.97 14.00 -44.35
CA VAL A 119 -11.55 13.61 -45.71
C VAL A 119 -12.69 13.82 -46.70
N LYS A 120 -13.90 13.36 -46.37
CA LYS A 120 -15.09 13.49 -47.22
C LYS A 120 -15.50 14.95 -47.45
N ALA A 121 -15.22 15.83 -46.48
CA ALA A 121 -15.48 17.26 -46.58
C ALA A 121 -14.43 18.03 -47.40
N GLY A 122 -13.38 17.38 -47.90
CA GLY A 122 -12.31 18.02 -48.67
C GLY A 122 -11.40 18.94 -47.83
N ALA A 123 -11.42 18.78 -46.50
CA ALA A 123 -10.60 19.57 -45.60
C ALA A 123 -9.13 19.10 -45.63
N GLU A 124 -8.19 20.05 -45.51
CA GLU A 124 -6.78 19.73 -45.30
C GLU A 124 -6.59 19.07 -43.93
N ILE A 125 -5.90 17.93 -43.90
CA ILE A 125 -5.76 17.11 -42.68
C ILE A 125 -4.35 17.24 -42.14
N ASP A 126 -4.24 17.84 -40.95
CA ASP A 126 -3.05 17.75 -40.11
C ASP A 126 -3.18 16.56 -39.14
N PRO A 127 -2.35 15.50 -39.27
CA PRO A 127 -2.37 14.33 -38.39
C PRO A 127 -2.17 14.66 -36.92
N GLU A 128 -1.44 15.73 -36.58
CA GLU A 128 -1.14 16.06 -35.18
C GLU A 128 -2.37 16.49 -34.39
N MET A 129 -3.37 17.08 -35.05
CA MET A 129 -4.65 17.46 -34.45
C MET A 129 -5.46 16.25 -33.94
N PHE A 130 -5.13 15.05 -34.41
CA PHE A 130 -5.82 13.82 -34.06
C PHE A 130 -4.97 12.94 -33.15
N TYR A 131 -3.87 13.43 -32.56
CA TYR A 131 -3.22 12.65 -31.52
C TYR A 131 -4.07 12.64 -30.24
N PRO A 132 -4.28 11.47 -29.62
CA PRO A 132 -5.01 11.41 -28.36
C PRO A 132 -4.26 12.21 -27.32
N ALA A 133 -5.00 12.98 -26.50
CA ALA A 133 -4.39 13.76 -25.43
C ALA A 133 -3.50 12.87 -24.57
N VAL A 134 -2.22 13.22 -24.44
CA VAL A 134 -1.29 12.48 -23.59
C VAL A 134 -1.83 12.54 -22.16
N ASN A 135 -2.29 11.40 -21.64
CA ASN A 135 -2.80 11.29 -20.27
C ASN A 135 -1.78 11.91 -19.31
N LYS A 136 -2.09 13.11 -18.81
CA LYS A 136 -1.23 13.84 -17.87
C LYS A 136 -0.95 12.90 -16.70
N LYS A 137 0.34 12.73 -16.38
CA LYS A 137 0.80 11.83 -15.30
C LYS A 137 -0.10 12.03 -14.07
N ARG A 138 -0.77 10.95 -13.60
CA ARG A 138 -1.57 10.98 -12.37
C ARG A 138 -0.75 11.66 -11.26
N LYS A 139 -1.23 12.79 -10.75
CA LYS A 139 -0.61 13.49 -9.62
C LYS A 139 -0.96 12.68 -8.37
N THR A 140 0.04 12.02 -7.79
CA THR A 140 -0.11 11.42 -6.45
C THR A 140 0.11 12.51 -5.42
N LYS A 141 -0.80 12.59 -4.44
CA LYS A 141 -0.64 13.46 -3.27
C LYS A 141 0.01 12.64 -2.16
N GLY A 142 0.94 13.23 -1.41
CA GLY A 142 1.39 12.64 -0.14
C GLY A 142 0.24 12.65 0.87
N ARG A 143 0.37 11.86 1.93
CA ARG A 143 -0.60 11.87 3.04
C ARG A 143 0.10 11.69 4.38
N ASP A 144 -0.44 12.35 5.38
CA ASP A 144 0.01 12.29 6.76
C ASP A 144 -0.92 11.37 7.55
N LEU A 145 -0.35 10.40 8.26
CA LEU A 145 -1.10 9.37 8.97
C LEU A 145 -0.71 9.37 10.44
N PRO A 146 -1.62 9.71 11.36
CA PRO A 146 -1.31 9.68 12.78
C PRO A 146 -1.07 8.23 13.26
N ILE A 147 0.00 8.03 14.00
CA ILE A 147 0.34 6.75 14.64
C ILE A 147 -0.37 6.69 15.99
N VAL A 148 -1.64 6.31 15.98
CA VAL A 148 -2.48 6.29 17.20
C VAL A 148 -2.31 4.98 18.00
N SER A 149 -2.11 3.85 17.32
CA SER A 149 -2.09 2.54 17.98
C SER A 149 -0.81 2.32 18.78
N GLU A 150 -0.95 2.08 20.09
CA GLU A 150 0.17 1.74 20.98
C GLU A 150 0.89 0.45 20.55
N LEU A 151 0.17 -0.54 20.01
CA LEU A 151 0.76 -1.76 19.46
C LEU A 151 1.60 -1.50 18.20
N LEU A 152 1.24 -0.49 17.40
CA LEU A 152 2.06 -0.07 16.27
C LEU A 152 3.29 0.69 16.75
N LYS A 153 3.14 1.60 17.73
CA LYS A 153 4.26 2.35 18.31
C LYS A 153 5.29 1.39 18.91
N SER A 154 4.85 0.44 19.73
CA SER A 154 5.72 -0.54 20.37
C SER A 154 6.47 -1.41 19.35
N ALA A 155 5.79 -1.90 18.32
CA ALA A 155 6.42 -2.69 17.26
C ALA A 155 7.46 -1.89 16.45
N LEU A 156 7.16 -0.61 16.15
CA LEU A 156 8.11 0.28 15.47
C LEU A 156 9.34 0.56 16.34
N ILE A 157 9.14 0.89 17.62
CA ILE A 157 10.23 1.14 18.57
C ILE A 157 11.11 -0.10 18.69
N ARG A 158 10.51 -1.27 18.94
CA ARG A 158 11.22 -2.56 19.05
C ARG A 158 12.09 -2.82 17.82
N TYR A 159 11.55 -2.62 16.63
CA TYR A 159 12.29 -2.86 15.39
C TYR A 159 13.37 -1.81 15.09
N VAL A 160 13.10 -0.53 15.34
CA VAL A 160 14.09 0.55 15.14
C VAL A 160 15.25 0.40 16.12
N GLN A 161 14.98 0.06 17.38
CA GLN A 161 16.03 -0.23 18.37
C GLN A 161 16.91 -1.38 17.89
N HIS A 162 16.33 -2.52 17.52
CA HIS A 162 17.07 -3.67 16.97
C HIS A 162 17.92 -3.32 15.73
N ARG A 163 17.45 -2.37 14.92
CA ARG A 163 18.19 -1.85 13.76
C ARG A 163 19.43 -1.07 14.18
N LEU A 164 19.29 -0.20 15.17
CA LEU A 164 20.38 0.64 15.68
C LEU A 164 21.41 -0.20 16.46
N ASP A 165 20.95 -1.17 17.25
CA ASP A 165 21.81 -2.09 18.01
C ASP A 165 22.71 -2.92 17.07
N LYS A 166 22.17 -3.30 15.90
CA LYS A 166 22.92 -4.09 14.90
C LYS A 166 23.83 -3.26 14.01
N ASP A 167 23.51 -1.99 13.78
CA ASP A 167 24.25 -1.11 12.91
C ASP A 167 24.18 0.35 13.42
N PRO A 168 25.19 0.79 14.20
CA PRO A 168 25.23 2.13 14.74
C PRO A 168 25.56 3.19 13.67
N TYR A 169 25.76 2.81 12.40
CA TYR A 169 26.01 3.73 11.28
C TYR A 169 24.77 3.96 10.42
N VAL A 170 23.63 3.40 10.81
CA VAL A 170 22.34 3.64 10.17
C VAL A 170 22.03 5.14 10.05
N LYS A 171 21.68 5.56 8.84
CA LYS A 171 21.37 6.93 8.44
C LYS A 171 19.86 7.16 8.34
N PRO A 172 19.37 8.40 8.51
CA PRO A 172 17.96 8.73 8.32
C PRO A 172 17.42 8.35 6.94
N ASP A 173 18.27 8.40 5.91
CA ASP A 173 17.90 8.12 4.53
C ASP A 173 17.93 6.64 4.14
N ASP A 174 18.36 5.77 5.04
CA ASP A 174 18.36 4.33 4.82
C ASP A 174 16.93 3.79 4.80
N PRO A 175 16.68 2.69 4.05
CA PRO A 175 15.38 2.02 4.06
C PRO A 175 14.98 1.69 5.49
N LEU A 176 13.70 1.78 5.85
CA LEU A 176 13.20 1.35 7.15
C LEU A 176 13.25 -0.18 7.27
N PHE A 177 12.84 -0.90 6.22
CA PHE A 177 12.81 -2.36 6.20
C PHE A 177 13.86 -2.97 5.28
N LEU A 178 14.65 -3.92 5.81
CA LEU A 178 15.59 -4.72 5.00
C LEU A 178 15.00 -6.10 4.70
N SER A 179 15.22 -6.53 3.46
CA SER A 179 15.10 -7.92 3.08
C SER A 179 16.13 -8.80 3.79
N GLN A 180 15.96 -10.12 3.72
CA GLN A 180 16.93 -11.07 4.27
C GLN A 180 18.35 -10.89 3.70
N ARG A 181 18.48 -10.30 2.50
CA ARG A 181 19.76 -9.98 1.85
C ARG A 181 20.37 -8.64 2.33
N LYS A 182 19.91 -8.09 3.47
CA LYS A 182 20.36 -6.80 4.06
C LYS A 182 20.28 -5.59 3.12
N ARG A 183 19.43 -5.67 2.10
CA ARG A 183 19.13 -4.58 1.14
C ARG A 183 17.67 -4.17 1.27
N ALA A 184 17.33 -2.98 0.75
CA ALA A 184 15.96 -2.51 0.63
C ALA A 184 15.04 -3.60 0.05
N TYR A 185 13.81 -3.71 0.57
CA TYR A 185 12.81 -4.58 -0.03
C TYR A 185 12.46 -4.13 -1.45
N HIS A 186 12.29 -5.09 -2.35
CA HIS A 186 11.50 -4.85 -3.54
C HIS A 186 10.00 -4.99 -3.17
N PRO A 187 9.10 -4.08 -3.60
CA PRO A 187 7.66 -4.11 -3.35
C PRO A 187 7.02 -5.47 -3.61
N ASN A 188 7.32 -6.11 -4.74
CA ASN A 188 6.77 -7.43 -5.05
C ASN A 188 7.23 -8.49 -4.04
N SER A 189 8.50 -8.46 -3.64
CA SER A 189 9.04 -9.38 -2.64
C SER A 189 8.43 -9.12 -1.26
N LEU A 190 8.18 -7.86 -0.89
CA LEU A 190 7.46 -7.56 0.36
C LEU A 190 6.00 -8.00 0.28
N GLN A 191 5.34 -7.80 -0.85
CA GLN A 191 3.97 -8.27 -1.08
C GLN A 191 3.86 -9.79 -0.92
N GLU A 192 4.78 -10.55 -1.51
CA GLU A 192 4.84 -12.01 -1.37
C GLU A 192 5.11 -12.39 0.08
N HIS A 193 6.05 -11.72 0.75
CA HIS A 193 6.36 -11.98 2.14
C HIS A 193 5.18 -11.69 3.08
N MET A 194 4.47 -10.58 2.90
CA MET A 194 3.24 -10.30 3.64
C MET A 194 2.17 -11.37 3.39
N ALA A 195 2.01 -11.82 2.15
CA ALA A 195 1.05 -12.85 1.81
C ALA A 195 1.44 -14.23 2.38
N LEU A 196 2.74 -14.51 2.55
CA LEU A 196 3.24 -15.69 3.27
C LEU A 196 2.87 -15.61 4.76
N MET A 197 3.14 -14.47 5.42
CA MET A 197 2.81 -14.27 6.84
C MET A 197 1.31 -14.45 7.11
N LEU A 198 0.46 -13.90 6.24
CA LEU A 198 -0.99 -13.99 6.40
C LEU A 198 -1.53 -15.40 6.15
N ARG A 199 -1.10 -16.04 5.05
CA ARG A 199 -1.67 -17.32 4.62
C ARG A 199 -0.98 -18.52 5.26
N SER A 200 0.33 -18.61 5.07
CA SER A 200 1.10 -19.79 5.47
C SER A 200 1.36 -19.81 6.98
N TRP A 201 1.61 -18.65 7.61
CA TRP A 201 1.84 -18.60 9.05
C TRP A 201 0.54 -18.40 9.82
N GLY A 202 -0.26 -17.41 9.43
CA GLY A 202 -1.52 -17.06 10.10
C GLY A 202 -2.72 -17.94 9.74
N GLY A 203 -2.61 -18.82 8.75
CA GLY A 203 -3.70 -19.70 8.32
C GLY A 203 -4.89 -18.97 7.67
N VAL A 204 -4.74 -17.69 7.27
CA VAL A 204 -5.86 -16.91 6.76
C VAL A 204 -6.04 -17.12 5.27
N GLU A 205 -7.04 -17.92 4.90
CA GLU A 205 -7.38 -18.19 3.50
C GLU A 205 -7.72 -16.90 2.74
N LYS A 206 -7.30 -16.81 1.47
CA LYS A 206 -7.54 -15.67 0.55
C LYS A 206 -7.02 -14.32 1.05
N ALA A 207 -6.23 -14.28 2.12
CA ALA A 207 -5.53 -13.08 2.56
C ALA A 207 -4.39 -12.71 1.59
N LYS A 208 -4.19 -11.42 1.35
CA LYS A 208 -3.16 -10.87 0.47
C LYS A 208 -2.51 -9.66 1.16
N SER A 209 -1.43 -9.12 0.61
CA SER A 209 -0.78 -7.91 1.16
C SER A 209 -1.73 -6.70 1.31
N HIS A 210 -2.81 -6.66 0.52
CA HIS A 210 -3.84 -5.62 0.59
C HIS A 210 -4.90 -5.85 1.69
N SER A 211 -4.89 -7.00 2.37
CA SER A 211 -5.89 -7.34 3.39
C SER A 211 -5.91 -6.34 4.56
N GLY A 212 -4.75 -5.87 5.04
CA GLY A 212 -4.69 -4.85 6.09
C GLY A 212 -5.31 -3.52 5.66
N ARG A 213 -5.02 -3.09 4.42
CA ARG A 213 -5.61 -1.89 3.84
C ARG A 213 -7.14 -1.99 3.68
N ARG A 214 -7.65 -3.15 3.27
CA ARG A 214 -9.12 -3.36 3.25
C ARG A 214 -9.68 -3.30 4.67
N GLY A 215 -9.03 -3.93 5.64
CA GLY A 215 -9.45 -3.91 7.04
C GLY A 215 -9.59 -2.49 7.58
N VAL A 216 -8.60 -1.62 7.34
CA VAL A 216 -8.69 -0.20 7.73
C VAL A 216 -9.85 0.51 7.03
N ALA A 217 -10.00 0.33 5.72
CA ALA A 217 -11.10 0.93 4.96
C ALA A 217 -12.47 0.52 5.50
N THR A 218 -12.64 -0.79 5.70
CA THR A 218 -13.84 -1.38 6.25
C THR A 218 -14.12 -0.89 7.66
N HIS A 219 -13.11 -0.82 8.54
CA HIS A 219 -13.27 -0.34 9.91
C HIS A 219 -13.76 1.13 9.94
N ILE A 220 -13.17 1.99 9.12
CA ILE A 220 -13.58 3.40 9.01
C ILE A 220 -15.04 3.51 8.53
N ILE A 221 -15.39 2.81 7.44
CA ILE A 221 -16.72 2.95 6.82
C ILE A 221 -17.81 2.26 7.65
N HIS A 222 -17.55 1.05 8.12
CA HIS A 222 -18.58 0.17 8.66
C HIS A 222 -18.67 0.14 10.18
N ASP A 223 -17.54 0.31 10.87
CA ASP A 223 -17.51 0.21 12.34
C ASP A 223 -17.55 1.61 12.95
N GLN A 224 -16.78 2.56 12.41
CA GLN A 224 -16.79 3.96 12.83
C GLN A 224 -17.93 4.77 12.19
N LYS A 225 -18.57 4.24 11.13
CA LYS A 225 -19.63 4.91 10.36
C LYS A 225 -19.20 6.28 9.80
N GLU A 226 -17.91 6.42 9.52
CA GLU A 226 -17.31 7.64 9.00
C GLU A 226 -17.57 7.81 7.50
N SER A 227 -17.40 9.05 7.02
CA SER A 227 -17.67 9.37 5.61
C SER A 227 -16.69 8.67 4.65
N LEU A 228 -17.16 8.38 3.43
CA LEU A 228 -16.32 7.86 2.34
C LEU A 228 -15.12 8.77 2.04
N ARG A 229 -15.28 10.08 2.26
CA ARG A 229 -14.22 11.08 2.07
C ARG A 229 -13.12 10.96 3.13
N THR A 230 -13.48 10.63 4.37
CA THR A 230 -12.55 10.33 5.46
C THR A 230 -11.70 9.11 5.10
N ALA A 231 -12.34 8.01 4.70
CA ALA A 231 -11.66 6.79 4.26
C ALA A 231 -10.77 7.03 3.02
N GLN A 232 -11.26 7.79 2.04
CA GLN A 232 -10.49 8.16 0.84
C GLN A 232 -9.23 8.97 1.18
N THR A 233 -9.34 9.91 2.12
CA THR A 233 -8.23 10.77 2.55
C THR A 233 -7.18 9.95 3.31
N ALA A 234 -7.61 9.15 4.30
CA ALA A 234 -6.74 8.27 5.08
C ALA A 234 -6.00 7.26 4.19
N LEU A 235 -6.67 6.71 3.17
CA LEU A 235 -6.08 5.73 2.28
C LEU A 235 -5.32 6.36 1.10
N GLY A 236 -5.52 7.63 0.80
CA GLY A 236 -4.92 8.31 -0.35
C GLY A 236 -5.45 7.80 -1.69
N HIS A 237 -6.74 7.50 -1.78
CA HIS A 237 -7.36 7.16 -3.07
C HIS A 237 -7.56 8.42 -3.92
N ILE A 238 -7.06 8.37 -5.17
CA ILE A 238 -7.25 9.45 -6.14
C ILE A 238 -8.65 9.40 -6.75
N SER A 239 -9.22 8.19 -6.88
CA SER A 239 -10.57 7.99 -7.41
C SER A 239 -11.55 7.59 -6.31
N PRO A 240 -12.72 8.24 -6.21
CA PRO A 240 -13.81 7.81 -5.32
C PRO A 240 -14.27 6.37 -5.62
N THR A 241 -14.21 5.92 -6.88
CA THR A 241 -14.62 4.55 -7.29
C THR A 241 -13.89 3.47 -6.50
N THR A 242 -12.60 3.66 -6.24
CA THR A 242 -11.81 2.70 -5.45
C THR A 242 -12.20 2.68 -3.98
N THR A 243 -12.90 3.70 -3.48
CA THR A 243 -13.41 3.73 -2.10
C THR A 243 -14.81 3.13 -2.00
N VAL A 244 -15.65 3.28 -3.03
CA VAL A 244 -16.99 2.65 -3.13
C VAL A 244 -16.89 1.12 -3.00
N GLU A 245 -15.82 0.51 -3.52
CA GLU A 245 -15.58 -0.94 -3.38
C GLU A 245 -15.50 -1.45 -1.93
N TYR A 246 -15.31 -0.58 -0.93
CA TYR A 246 -15.29 -0.96 0.49
C TYR A 246 -16.63 -0.79 1.21
N GLU A 247 -17.65 -0.24 0.52
CA GLU A 247 -19.01 -0.14 1.06
C GLU A 247 -19.67 -1.53 1.14
N GLU A 248 -19.26 -2.47 0.29
CA GLU A 248 -19.69 -3.86 0.40
C GLU A 248 -19.32 -4.47 1.77
N PRO A 249 -20.26 -5.14 2.46
CA PRO A 249 -19.98 -5.80 3.72
C PRO A 249 -18.85 -6.82 3.57
N PRO A 250 -17.88 -6.84 4.50
CA PRO A 250 -16.81 -7.83 4.48
C PRO A 250 -17.35 -9.24 4.74
N GLU A 251 -16.54 -10.25 4.38
CA GLU A 251 -16.95 -11.65 4.39
C GLU A 251 -17.37 -12.13 5.79
N ASN A 252 -16.75 -11.61 6.85
CA ASN A 252 -17.11 -11.92 8.24
C ASN A 252 -18.50 -11.41 8.64
N LYS A 253 -18.93 -10.25 8.15
CA LYS A 253 -20.31 -9.77 8.37
C LYS A 253 -21.31 -10.65 7.63
N MET A 254 -20.97 -11.10 6.41
CA MET A 254 -21.80 -12.06 5.69
C MET A 254 -21.93 -13.39 6.42
N THR A 255 -20.84 -13.92 7.01
CA THR A 255 -20.90 -15.13 7.83
C THR A 255 -21.85 -14.98 9.02
N GLN A 256 -21.83 -13.84 9.72
CA GLN A 256 -22.76 -13.59 10.83
C GLN A 256 -24.22 -13.52 10.38
N VAL A 257 -24.50 -12.97 9.19
CA VAL A 257 -25.85 -12.90 8.63
C VAL A 257 -26.33 -14.30 8.23
N LEU A 258 -25.49 -15.06 7.53
CA LEU A 258 -25.82 -16.42 7.08
C LEU A 258 -25.96 -17.40 8.25
N GLY A 259 -25.13 -17.29 9.29
CA GLY A 259 -25.21 -18.16 10.46
C GLY A 259 -26.51 -18.00 11.26
N LYS A 260 -27.19 -16.84 11.18
CA LYS A 260 -28.50 -16.63 11.81
C LYS A 260 -29.66 -17.35 11.09
N ILE A 261 -29.43 -17.88 9.89
CA ILE A 261 -30.44 -18.61 9.12
C ILE A 261 -30.57 -20.06 9.63
N ASP A 262 -29.49 -20.64 10.16
CA ASP A 262 -29.45 -22.04 10.61
C ASP A 262 -30.11 -22.27 11.99
N ASP A 263 -30.32 -21.21 12.78
CA ASP A 263 -30.97 -21.30 14.11
C ASP A 263 -32.52 -21.24 14.05
N GLY A 264 -33.09 -21.37 12.86
CA GLY A 264 -34.54 -21.42 12.61
C GLY A 264 -35.00 -22.79 12.13
N SER A 265 -34.96 -23.80 12.99
CA SER A 265 -35.66 -25.09 12.83
C SER A 265 -36.01 -25.68 14.18
#